data_AF-A0A0F8Z668-F1
#
_entry.id   AF-A0A0F8Z668-F1
#
_cell.length_a   1.000
_cell.length_b   1.000
_cell.length_c   1.000
_cell.angle_alpha   90.00
_cell.angle_beta   90.00
_cell.angle_gamma   90.00
#
_symmetry.space_group_name_H-M   'P 1'
#
loop_
_entity.id
_entity.type
_entity.pdbx_description
1 polymer ?
#
loop_
_entity_poly.entity_id
_entity_poly.type
_entity_poly.pdbx_seq_one_letter_code
_entity_poly.pdbx_strand_id
1 'polypeptide(L)'
;VLGIVPVAPDGSFSLELPADRLFHIQVFDADGYVVGNELNWHYVRPGESKGCVGCHEKSDTISKDHGSFPMAAQLRPVRCVPVGGEMLYRAKNWCKWFNDENEERKRTVNALNLMGRL
;
A
#
# COMPACT_ATOMS: atom_id res chain seq x y z
N VAL A 1 -3.81 -0.55 9.01
CA VAL A 1 -3.62 -1.75 8.15
C VAL A 1 -4.70 -1.68 7.08
N LEU A 2 -4.34 -1.75 5.78
CA LEU A 2 -5.32 -1.67 4.69
C LEU A 2 -6.09 -2.98 4.47
N GLY A 3 -5.51 -4.10 4.88
CA GLY A 3 -6.12 -5.43 4.85
C GLY A 3 -5.10 -6.51 5.12
N ILE A 4 -5.58 -7.72 5.41
CA ILE A 4 -4.82 -8.97 5.37
C ILE A 4 -5.51 -9.81 4.30
N VAL A 5 -4.73 -10.26 3.32
CA VAL A 5 -5.25 -10.92 2.12
C VAL A 5 -4.54 -12.24 1.91
N PRO A 6 -5.25 -13.29 1.49
CA PRO A 6 -4.61 -14.55 1.15
C PRO A 6 -3.76 -14.37 -0.10
N VAL A 7 -2.64 -15.09 -0.14
CA VAL A 7 -1.82 -15.25 -1.34
C VAL A 7 -2.33 -16.47 -2.12
N ALA A 8 -2.37 -16.38 -3.45
CA ALA A 8 -2.78 -17.51 -4.28
C ALA A 8 -1.77 -18.67 -4.20
N PRO A 9 -2.15 -19.91 -4.56
CA PRO A 9 -1.26 -21.07 -4.47
C PRO A 9 0.04 -20.94 -5.27
N ASP A 10 0.06 -20.13 -6.34
CA ASP A 10 1.24 -19.82 -7.15
C ASP A 10 2.08 -18.66 -6.59
N GLY A 11 1.76 -18.16 -5.40
CA GLY A 11 2.44 -17.03 -4.76
C GLY A 11 1.95 -15.66 -5.25
N SER A 12 1.02 -15.59 -6.19
CA SER A 12 0.54 -14.33 -6.74
C SER A 12 -0.52 -13.66 -5.86
N PHE A 13 -0.62 -12.33 -5.98
CA PHE A 13 -1.66 -11.53 -5.32
C PHE A 13 -2.09 -10.36 -6.23
N SER A 14 -3.29 -9.85 -6.03
CA SER A 14 -3.85 -8.72 -6.80
C SER A 14 -4.78 -7.91 -5.91
N LEU A 15 -4.49 -6.61 -5.77
CA LEU A 15 -5.14 -5.73 -4.79
C LEU A 15 -5.65 -4.44 -5.43
N GLU A 16 -6.83 -3.98 -5.03
CA GLU A 16 -7.32 -2.63 -5.26
C GLU A 16 -6.97 -1.78 -4.02
N LEU A 17 -6.16 -0.74 -4.20
CA LEU A 17 -5.59 0.07 -3.13
C LEU A 17 -6.04 1.53 -3.24
N PRO A 18 -6.02 2.32 -2.15
CA PRO A 18 -6.33 3.74 -2.23
C PRO A 18 -5.29 4.47 -3.08
N ALA A 19 -5.77 5.16 -4.12
CA ALA A 19 -4.92 5.97 -4.99
C ALA A 19 -4.27 7.15 -4.26
N ASP A 20 -3.08 7.55 -4.72
CA ASP A 20 -2.27 8.65 -4.19
C ASP A 20 -2.00 8.54 -2.67
N ARG A 21 -1.87 7.30 -2.19
CA ARG A 21 -1.50 6.97 -0.81
C ARG A 21 -0.29 6.06 -0.79
N LEU A 22 0.60 6.34 0.17
CA LEU A 22 1.73 5.47 0.46
C LEU A 22 1.24 4.21 1.18
N PHE A 23 1.72 3.06 0.76
CA PHE A 23 1.49 1.76 1.37
C PHE A 23 2.78 0.92 1.35
N HIS A 24 2.83 -0.11 2.20
CA HIS A 24 3.87 -1.13 2.21
C HIS A 24 3.21 -2.51 2.39
N ILE A 25 3.90 -3.57 2.02
CA ILE A 25 3.38 -4.94 2.02
C ILE A 25 4.22 -5.79 2.97
N GLN A 26 3.55 -6.65 3.72
CA GLN A 26 4.16 -7.67 4.56
C GLN A 26 3.61 -9.04 4.17
N VAL A 27 4.51 -10.02 4.08
CA VAL A 27 4.17 -11.41 3.83
C VAL A 27 4.27 -12.16 5.15
N PHE A 28 3.24 -12.94 5.45
CA PHE A 28 3.15 -13.76 6.65
C PHE A 28 3.27 -15.24 6.29
N ASP A 29 3.81 -16.04 7.21
CA ASP A 29 3.64 -17.50 7.17
C ASP A 29 2.26 -17.93 7.71
N ALA A 30 2.04 -19.25 7.76
CA ALA A 30 0.78 -19.83 8.24
C ALA A 30 0.51 -19.56 9.73
N ASP A 31 1.55 -19.29 10.52
CA ASP A 31 1.46 -18.98 11.95
C ASP A 31 1.29 -17.47 12.21
N GLY A 32 1.31 -16.65 11.16
CA GLY A 32 1.15 -15.20 11.24
C GLY A 32 2.44 -14.44 11.53
N TYR A 33 3.61 -15.08 11.42
CA TYR A 33 4.89 -14.39 11.53
C TYR A 33 5.27 -13.72 10.22
N VAL A 34 5.84 -12.52 10.30
CA VAL A 34 6.34 -11.80 9.13
C VAL A 34 7.58 -12.50 8.59
N VAL A 35 7.48 -13.05 7.38
CA VAL A 35 8.60 -13.67 6.66
C VAL A 35 9.23 -12.73 5.64
N GLY A 36 8.51 -11.68 5.24
CA GLY A 36 9.00 -10.64 4.33
C GLY A 36 8.36 -9.29 4.63
N ASN A 37 9.19 -8.24 4.63
CA ASN A 37 8.73 -6.88 4.89
C ASN A 37 9.28 -5.94 3.82
N GLU A 38 8.39 -5.37 3.01
CA GLU A 38 8.75 -4.36 2.03
C GLU A 38 9.12 -3.06 2.77
N LEU A 39 10.37 -2.62 2.61
CA LEU A 39 10.90 -1.44 3.29
C LEU A 39 10.65 -0.14 2.52
N ASN A 40 10.29 -0.23 1.23
CA ASN A 40 9.98 0.93 0.43
C ASN A 40 8.49 1.25 0.46
N TRP A 41 8.20 2.54 0.43
CA TRP A 41 6.83 3.01 0.26
C TRP A 41 6.45 2.97 -1.20
N HIS A 42 5.31 2.34 -1.48
CA HIS A 42 4.69 2.28 -2.80
C HIS A 42 3.45 3.15 -2.84
N TYR A 43 3.09 3.63 -4.02
CA TYR A 43 1.81 4.26 -4.29
C TYR A 43 1.35 3.89 -5.70
N VAL A 44 0.06 4.10 -5.96
CA VAL A 44 -0.56 3.96 -7.28
C VAL A 44 -1.40 5.20 -7.57
N ARG A 45 -1.50 5.60 -8.84
CA ARG A 45 -2.37 6.65 -9.34
C ARG A 45 -3.81 6.15 -9.52
N PRO A 46 -4.81 7.04 -9.61
CA PRO A 46 -6.17 6.63 -9.94
C PRO A 46 -6.23 5.86 -11.27
N GLY A 47 -6.68 4.61 -11.22
CA GLY A 47 -6.78 3.72 -12.39
C GLY A 47 -5.47 3.06 -12.83
N GLU A 48 -4.36 3.29 -12.13
CA GLU A 48 -3.08 2.63 -12.43
C GLU A 48 -3.09 1.16 -12.00
N SER A 49 -2.56 0.30 -12.86
CA SER A 49 -2.21 -1.08 -12.53
C SER A 49 -0.70 -1.21 -12.45
N LYS A 50 -0.18 -1.54 -11.26
CA LYS A 50 1.25 -1.74 -11.00
C LYS A 50 1.51 -3.19 -10.62
N GLY A 51 2.50 -3.81 -11.25
CA GLY A 51 2.92 -5.19 -11.01
C GLY A 51 4.38 -5.30 -10.61
N CYS A 52 4.74 -6.36 -9.89
CA CYS A 52 6.11 -6.77 -9.63
C CYS A 52 6.27 -8.26 -9.96
N VAL A 53 7.45 -8.67 -10.40
CA VAL A 53 7.74 -10.08 -10.75
C VAL A 53 7.85 -10.96 -9.49
N GLY A 54 8.34 -10.37 -8.40
CA GLY A 54 8.50 -11.03 -7.12
C GLY A 54 8.97 -10.06 -6.04
N CYS A 55 9.12 -10.56 -4.83
CA CYS A 55 9.56 -9.76 -3.68
C CYS A 55 11.07 -9.46 -3.81
N HIS A 56 11.42 -8.18 -4.03
CA HIS A 56 12.81 -7.72 -4.16
C HIS A 56 13.60 -8.35 -5.33
N GLU A 57 12.89 -8.67 -6.42
CA GLU A 57 13.51 -9.09 -7.67
C GLU A 57 14.31 -7.95 -8.32
N LYS A 58 15.32 -8.31 -9.12
CA LYS A 58 16.11 -7.32 -9.84
C LYS A 58 15.22 -6.56 -10.82
N SER A 59 15.45 -5.26 -10.96
CA SER A 59 14.85 -4.46 -12.03
C SER A 59 15.13 -5.10 -13.40
N ASP A 60 14.19 -4.92 -14.33
CA ASP A 60 14.27 -5.44 -15.70
C ASP A 60 14.37 -6.97 -15.81
N THR A 61 13.92 -7.68 -14.78
CA THR A 61 13.69 -9.13 -14.87
C THR A 61 12.29 -9.44 -15.35
N ILE A 62 12.15 -10.57 -16.04
CA ILE A 62 10.86 -11.17 -16.40
C ILE A 62 10.58 -12.35 -15.47
N SER A 63 9.31 -12.73 -15.33
CA SER A 63 8.94 -13.97 -14.66
C SER A 63 9.70 -15.15 -15.27
N LYS A 64 10.26 -16.01 -14.42
CA LYS A 64 10.91 -17.26 -14.85
C LYS A 64 9.91 -18.28 -15.37
N ASP A 65 8.65 -18.14 -14.95
CA ASP A 65 7.53 -18.85 -15.55
C ASP A 65 7.00 -18.03 -16.73
N HIS A 66 7.34 -18.49 -17.94
CA HIS A 66 6.98 -17.84 -19.19
C HIS A 66 5.63 -18.33 -19.75
N GLY A 67 4.99 -19.33 -19.12
CA GLY A 67 3.81 -20.01 -19.64
C GLY A 67 2.54 -19.81 -18.82
N SER A 68 2.65 -19.42 -17.54
CA SER A 68 1.50 -19.23 -16.67
C SER A 68 1.23 -17.74 -16.40
N PHE A 69 -0.03 -17.33 -16.55
CA PHE A 69 -0.49 -16.03 -16.08
C PHE A 69 -0.78 -16.13 -14.58
N PRO A 70 -0.32 -15.19 -13.74
CA PRO A 70 -0.49 -15.29 -12.30
C PRO A 70 -1.97 -15.44 -11.93
N MET A 71 -2.28 -16.44 -11.09
CA MET A 71 -3.65 -16.81 -10.72
C MET A 71 -4.44 -15.62 -10.18
N ALA A 72 -3.81 -14.80 -9.33
CA ALA A 72 -4.46 -13.64 -8.74
C ALA A 72 -4.81 -12.55 -9.77
N ALA A 73 -4.09 -12.48 -10.90
CA ALA A 73 -4.39 -11.54 -11.97
C ALA A 73 -5.54 -12.00 -12.89
N GLN A 74 -5.91 -13.29 -12.82
CA GLN A 74 -7.08 -13.82 -13.51
C GLN A 74 -8.39 -13.52 -12.77
N LEU A 75 -8.29 -13.13 -11.50
CA LEU A 75 -9.40 -12.81 -10.62
C LEU A 75 -9.56 -11.29 -10.47
N ARG A 76 -10.70 -10.86 -9.93
CA ARG A 76 -10.86 -9.46 -9.53
C ARG A 76 -9.89 -9.15 -8.38
N PRO A 77 -9.18 -8.01 -8.42
CA PRO A 77 -8.32 -7.60 -7.32
C PRO A 77 -9.10 -7.53 -6.00
N VAL A 78 -8.49 -7.99 -4.92
CA VAL A 78 -9.08 -7.91 -3.59
C VAL A 78 -9.13 -6.45 -3.16
N ARG A 79 -10.31 -5.98 -2.78
CA ARG A 79 -10.53 -4.60 -2.38
C ARG A 79 -9.94 -4.32 -1.00
N CYS A 80 -8.82 -3.60 -0.98
CA CYS A 80 -8.15 -3.08 0.20
C CYS A 80 -8.27 -1.56 0.25
N VAL A 81 -9.46 -1.06 -0.10
CA VAL A 81 -9.79 0.37 -0.09
C VAL A 81 -10.52 0.67 1.22
N PRO A 82 -10.04 1.64 2.02
CA PRO A 82 -10.65 2.01 3.29
C PRO A 82 -12.06 2.58 3.08
N VAL A 83 -12.96 2.29 4.00
CA VAL A 83 -14.36 2.74 3.93
C VAL A 83 -14.60 3.93 4.86
N GLY A 84 -15.40 4.90 4.39
CA GLY A 84 -15.77 6.07 5.17
C GLY A 84 -14.56 6.89 5.66
N GLY A 85 -14.44 7.03 6.97
CA GLY A 85 -13.44 7.86 7.63
C GLY A 85 -12.14 7.15 8.03
N GLU A 86 -11.92 5.90 7.63
CA GLU A 86 -10.79 5.08 8.12
C GLU A 86 -9.40 5.64 7.79
N MET A 87 -9.27 6.49 6.77
CA MET A 87 -8.02 7.19 6.43
C MET A 87 -7.99 8.65 6.87
N LEU A 88 -8.98 9.06 7.66
CA LEU A 88 -8.99 10.38 8.25
C LEU A 88 -8.17 10.35 9.52
N TYR A 89 -7.01 11.00 9.48
CA TYR A 89 -6.19 11.20 10.67
C TYR A 89 -6.45 12.59 11.24
N ARG A 90 -6.21 12.73 12.55
CA ARG A 90 -6.21 14.04 13.20
C ARG A 90 -4.96 14.79 12.74
N ALA A 91 -5.15 15.78 11.88
CA ALA A 91 -4.07 16.72 11.56
C ALA A 91 -3.87 17.65 12.75
N LYS A 92 -2.77 17.49 13.51
CA LYS A 92 -2.30 18.57 14.38
C LYS A 92 -1.70 19.63 13.47
N ASN A 93 -2.23 20.85 13.51
CA ASN A 93 -1.54 21.99 12.95
C ASN A 93 -0.22 22.15 13.73
N TRP A 94 0.91 22.01 13.05
CA TRP A 94 2.22 22.18 13.68
C TRP A 94 2.52 23.68 13.84
N CYS A 95 1.74 24.35 14.69
CA CYS A 95 1.96 25.73 15.10
C CYS A 95 2.38 25.70 16.57
N LYS A 96 3.69 25.68 16.80
CA LYS A 96 4.34 25.63 18.12
C LYS A 96 4.03 26.83 19.04
N TRP A 97 3.25 27.82 18.61
CA TRP A 97 3.03 29.10 19.31
C TRP A 97 1.57 29.58 19.39
N PHE A 98 0.59 28.81 18.91
CA PHE A 98 -0.84 29.17 19.02
C PHE A 98 -1.61 28.12 19.82
N ASN A 99 -2.62 28.57 20.58
CA ASN A 99 -3.46 27.75 21.48
C ASN A 99 -4.00 26.47 20.79
N ASP A 100 -4.19 25.43 21.61
CA ASP A 100 -4.73 24.11 21.26
C ASP A 100 -6.18 24.12 20.72
N GLU A 101 -6.81 25.30 20.58
CA GLU A 101 -8.19 25.46 20.06
C GLU A 101 -8.31 25.34 18.53
N ASN A 102 -7.27 24.86 17.85
CA ASN A 102 -7.21 24.85 16.39
C ASN A 102 -7.83 23.60 15.77
N GLU A 103 -9.04 23.78 15.26
CA GLU A 103 -9.73 23.04 14.19
C GLU A 103 -9.41 21.52 14.11
N GLU A 104 -10.28 20.70 14.69
CA GLU A 104 -10.32 19.25 14.48
C GLU A 104 -10.75 18.88 13.05
N ARG A 105 -9.94 19.26 12.05
CA ARG A 105 -10.20 18.89 10.67
C ARG A 105 -9.54 17.56 10.36
N LYS A 106 -10.39 16.53 10.26
CA LYS A 106 -10.03 15.25 9.64
C LYS A 106 -9.60 15.51 8.19
N ARG A 107 -8.33 15.22 7.86
CA ARG A 107 -7.79 15.34 6.50
C ARG A 107 -7.45 13.95 5.98
N THR A 108 -7.60 13.76 4.68
CA THR A 108 -7.02 12.62 3.98
C THR A 108 -5.67 13.09 3.44
N VAL A 109 -4.53 12.51 3.86
CA VAL A 109 -3.21 12.93 3.34
C VAL A 109 -3.17 12.58 1.86
N ASN A 110 -3.48 13.51 0.96
CA ASN A 110 -2.93 13.44 -0.40
C ASN A 110 -1.44 13.66 -0.24
N ALA A 111 -0.66 12.57 -0.32
CA ALA A 111 0.75 12.49 0.07
C ALA A 111 1.51 13.82 -0.14
N LEU A 112 1.53 14.67 0.89
CA LEU A 112 2.44 15.80 0.98
C LEU A 112 3.69 15.25 1.62
N ASN A 113 4.51 14.60 0.81
CA ASN A 113 5.94 14.57 1.09
C ASN A 113 6.41 16.02 0.98
N LEU A 114 6.27 16.80 2.06
CA LEU A 114 7.26 17.84 2.29
C LEU A 114 8.55 17.05 2.54
N MET A 115 9.32 16.82 1.48
CA MET A 115 10.72 16.44 1.65
C MET A 115 11.29 17.46 2.61
N GLY A 116 11.59 17.01 3.83
CA GLY A 116 12.36 17.78 4.78
C GLY A 116 13.59 18.27 4.04
N ARG A 117 13.78 19.59 4.10
CA ARG A 117 14.95 20.32 3.62
C ARG A 117 16.23 19.52 3.82
N LEU A 118 17.05 19.45 2.77
CA LEU A 118 18.50 19.28 2.89
C LEU A 118 19.09 20.37 3.80
#